data_AF-A0AAN5GYX7-F1
#
_entry.id   AF-A0AAN5GYX7-F1
#
_cell.length_a   1.000
_cell.length_b   1.000
_cell.length_c   1.000
_cell.angle_alpha   90.00
_cell.angle_beta   90.00
_cell.angle_gamma   90.00
#
_symmetry.space_group_name_H-M   'P 1'
#
loop_
_entity.id
_entity.type
_entity.pdbx_description
1 polymer ?
#
loop_
_entity_poly.entity_id
_entity_poly.type
_entity_poly.pdbx_seq_one_letter_code
_entity_poly.pdbx_strand_id
1 'polypeptide(L)'
;MSGKNPFWNYDYNAAQRNREIVDSYQQANEARLNSQQAQFEASMANDEVNHLQLRLNQTIASHKKVVGRYEQQLEVFKNNFFRVALHKNILYRTISKLQEEWPDKKEFILDKMQRQRDLCNQQDYKERWWNAIKGNNLADDYLYFPFPERKVKNNV
;
A
#
# COMPACT_ATOMS: atom_id res chain seq x y z
N MET A 1 -24.88 -60.53 72.47
CA MET A 1 -25.28 -60.20 71.08
C MET A 1 -26.13 -58.93 71.15
N SER A 2 -25.54 -57.76 70.91
CA SER A 2 -26.27 -56.48 70.95
C SER A 2 -26.87 -56.22 69.56
N GLY A 3 -28.19 -56.37 69.45
CA GLY A 3 -28.93 -56.22 68.21
C GLY A 3 -28.86 -54.78 67.70
N LYS A 4 -28.24 -54.58 66.53
CA LYS A 4 -28.37 -53.33 65.78
C LYS A 4 -29.83 -53.17 65.35
N ASN A 5 -30.48 -52.10 65.80
CA ASN A 5 -31.87 -51.79 65.43
C ASN A 5 -31.95 -51.50 63.91
N PRO A 6 -32.65 -52.33 63.10
CA PRO A 6 -32.63 -52.24 61.64
C PRO A 6 -33.22 -50.93 61.09
N PHE A 7 -34.14 -50.31 61.83
CA PHE A 7 -34.89 -49.13 61.40
C PHE A 7 -34.02 -47.85 61.39
N TRP A 8 -33.07 -47.72 62.33
CA TRP A 8 -32.14 -46.57 62.37
C TRP A 8 -31.15 -46.55 61.21
N ASN A 9 -30.74 -47.72 60.70
CA ASN A 9 -29.86 -47.80 59.54
C ASN A 9 -30.61 -47.55 58.22
N TYR A 10 -31.89 -47.87 58.15
CA TYR A 10 -32.70 -47.65 56.94
C TYR A 10 -32.90 -46.15 56.68
N ASP A 11 -33.29 -45.39 57.69
CA ASP A 11 -33.50 -43.94 57.58
C ASP A 11 -32.18 -43.19 57.34
N TYR A 12 -31.09 -43.62 57.99
CA TYR A 12 -29.74 -43.10 57.75
C TYR A 12 -29.28 -43.35 56.30
N ASN A 13 -29.48 -44.57 55.78
CA ASN A 13 -29.12 -44.94 54.40
C ASN A 13 -30.01 -44.26 53.34
N ALA A 14 -31.26 -43.94 53.68
CA ALA A 14 -32.15 -43.18 52.80
C ALA A 14 -31.77 -41.69 52.77
N ALA A 15 -31.45 -41.10 53.93
CA ALA A 15 -30.96 -39.72 54.03
C ALA A 15 -29.60 -39.54 53.34
N GLN A 16 -28.70 -40.52 53.46
CA GLN A 16 -27.39 -40.50 52.79
C GLN A 16 -27.56 -40.57 51.26
N ARG A 17 -28.38 -41.50 50.75
CA ARG A 17 -28.67 -41.58 49.31
C ARG A 17 -29.32 -40.31 48.76
N ASN A 18 -30.22 -39.68 49.51
CA ASN A 18 -30.81 -38.40 49.09
C ASN A 18 -29.77 -37.28 49.04
N ARG A 19 -28.80 -37.23 49.97
CA ARG A 19 -27.68 -36.28 49.89
C ARG A 19 -26.81 -36.53 48.67
N GLU A 20 -26.41 -37.78 48.44
CA GLU A 20 -25.61 -38.16 47.26
C GLU A 20 -26.32 -37.80 45.94
N ILE A 21 -27.65 -37.99 45.89
CA ILE A 21 -28.47 -37.59 44.74
C ILE A 21 -28.47 -36.05 44.58
N VAL A 22 -28.74 -35.29 45.65
CA VAL A 22 -28.74 -33.82 45.61
C VAL A 22 -27.37 -33.28 45.22
N ASP A 23 -26.29 -33.81 45.80
CA ASP A 23 -24.91 -33.44 45.49
C ASP A 23 -24.59 -33.75 44.03
N SER A 24 -25.02 -34.90 43.50
CA SER A 24 -24.85 -35.26 42.09
C SER A 24 -25.60 -34.32 41.15
N TYR A 25 -26.81 -33.89 41.50
CA TYR A 25 -27.58 -32.92 40.72
C TYR A 25 -26.95 -31.53 40.76
N GLN A 26 -26.43 -31.11 41.92
CA GLN A 26 -25.70 -29.86 42.06
C GLN A 26 -24.43 -29.87 41.19
N GLN A 27 -23.62 -30.92 41.30
CA GLN A 27 -22.41 -31.08 40.48
C GLN A 27 -22.71 -31.11 38.98
N ALA A 28 -23.76 -31.83 38.56
CA ALA A 28 -24.17 -31.87 37.16
C ALA A 28 -24.64 -30.49 36.65
N ASN A 29 -25.34 -29.73 37.49
CA ASN A 29 -25.81 -28.40 37.14
C ASN A 29 -24.65 -27.38 37.09
N GLU A 30 -23.70 -27.45 38.03
CA GLU A 30 -22.46 -26.67 38.01
C GLU A 30 -21.60 -26.99 36.79
N ALA A 31 -21.41 -28.28 36.46
CA ALA A 31 -20.69 -28.70 35.26
C ALA A 31 -21.37 -28.16 33.99
N ARG A 32 -22.70 -28.18 33.93
CA ARG A 32 -23.47 -27.62 32.82
C ARG A 32 -23.30 -26.09 32.74
N LEU A 33 -23.40 -25.37 33.85
CA LEU A 33 -23.17 -23.92 33.91
C LEU A 33 -21.76 -23.57 33.44
N ASN A 34 -20.74 -24.25 33.96
CA ASN A 34 -19.35 -24.07 33.56
C ASN A 34 -19.14 -24.35 32.07
N SER A 35 -19.77 -25.39 31.52
CA SER A 35 -19.71 -25.69 30.09
C SER A 35 -20.36 -24.62 29.22
N GLN A 36 -21.50 -24.06 29.65
CA GLN A 36 -22.18 -22.98 28.92
C GLN A 36 -21.37 -21.68 28.97
N GLN A 37 -20.78 -21.37 30.12
CA GLN A 37 -19.89 -20.22 30.27
C GLN A 37 -18.66 -20.36 29.38
N ALA A 38 -18.00 -21.52 29.39
CA ALA A 38 -16.83 -21.77 28.54
C ALA A 38 -17.16 -21.67 27.04
N GLN A 39 -18.35 -22.14 26.61
CA GLN A 39 -18.81 -22.01 25.24
C GLN A 39 -19.09 -20.55 24.85
N PHE A 40 -19.66 -19.77 25.75
CA PHE A 40 -19.91 -18.35 25.54
C PHE A 40 -18.60 -17.54 25.47
N GLU A 41 -17.66 -17.80 26.39
CA GLU A 41 -16.34 -17.17 26.35
C GLU A 41 -15.58 -17.52 25.06
N ALA A 42 -15.65 -18.78 24.62
CA ALA A 42 -15.07 -19.21 23.35
C ALA A 42 -15.74 -18.54 22.14
N SER A 43 -17.06 -18.35 22.13
CA SER A 43 -17.74 -17.66 21.03
C SER A 43 -17.35 -16.18 20.97
N MET A 44 -17.31 -15.50 22.11
CA MET A 44 -16.87 -14.09 22.16
C MET A 44 -15.42 -13.94 21.69
N ALA A 45 -14.51 -14.82 22.13
CA ALA A 45 -13.13 -14.81 21.67
C ALA A 45 -13.03 -15.04 20.16
N ASN A 46 -13.84 -15.95 19.60
CA ASN A 46 -13.88 -16.20 18.17
C ASN A 46 -14.44 -15.00 17.38
N ASP A 47 -15.46 -14.33 17.90
CA ASP A 47 -16.01 -13.12 17.30
C ASP A 47 -14.99 -11.97 17.29
N GLU A 48 -14.24 -11.80 18.38
CA GLU A 48 -13.13 -10.83 18.44
C GLU A 48 -12.05 -11.14 17.39
N VAL A 49 -11.63 -12.41 17.27
CA VAL A 49 -10.67 -12.84 16.25
C VAL A 49 -11.19 -12.56 14.84
N ASN A 50 -12.46 -12.88 14.57
CA ASN A 50 -13.09 -12.61 13.27
C ASN A 50 -13.11 -11.11 12.96
N HIS A 51 -13.46 -10.28 13.94
CA HIS A 51 -13.45 -8.83 13.77
C HIS A 51 -12.05 -8.27 13.52
N LEU A 52 -11.04 -8.77 14.24
CA LEU A 52 -9.64 -8.39 14.02
C LEU A 52 -9.17 -8.81 12.63
N GLN A 53 -9.51 -10.02 12.19
CA GLN A 53 -9.16 -10.52 10.87
C GLN A 53 -9.82 -9.71 9.75
N LEU A 54 -11.10 -9.32 9.91
CA LEU A 54 -11.80 -8.44 8.98
C LEU A 54 -11.12 -7.07 8.89
N ARG A 55 -10.80 -6.45 10.03
CA ARG A 55 -10.08 -5.16 10.06
C ARG A 55 -8.71 -5.27 9.39
N LEU A 56 -7.95 -6.33 9.70
CA LEU A 56 -6.65 -6.58 9.07
C LEU A 56 -6.77 -6.71 7.54
N ASN A 57 -7.73 -7.48 7.06
CA ASN A 57 -7.97 -7.66 5.62
C ASN A 57 -8.35 -6.34 4.95
N GLN A 58 -9.19 -5.51 5.58
CA GLN A 58 -9.53 -4.18 5.09
C GLN A 58 -8.31 -3.26 5.03
N THR A 59 -7.47 -3.27 6.07
CA THR A 59 -6.22 -2.51 6.12
C THR A 59 -5.24 -2.95 5.03
N ILE A 60 -5.06 -4.26 4.83
CA ILE A 60 -4.21 -4.80 3.76
C ILE A 60 -4.73 -4.38 2.38
N ALA A 61 -6.04 -4.51 2.15
CA ALA A 61 -6.65 -4.12 0.88
C ALA A 61 -6.49 -2.61 0.60
N SER A 62 -6.64 -1.77 1.63
CA SER A 62 -6.40 -0.32 1.54
C SER A 62 -4.95 -0.02 1.15
N HIS A 63 -3.98 -0.61 1.85
CA HIS A 63 -2.56 -0.42 1.54
C HIS A 63 -2.20 -0.91 0.15
N LYS A 64 -2.70 -2.07 -0.29
CA LYS A 64 -2.47 -2.57 -1.67
C LYS A 64 -2.94 -1.57 -2.73
N LYS A 65 -4.11 -0.93 -2.52
CA LYS A 65 -4.61 0.11 -3.44
C LYS A 65 -3.69 1.33 -3.48
N VAL A 66 -3.20 1.77 -2.33
CA VAL A 66 -2.27 2.91 -2.23
C VAL A 66 -0.94 2.59 -2.92
N VAL A 67 -0.37 1.41 -2.65
CA VAL A 67 0.87 0.94 -3.31
C VAL A 67 0.69 0.87 -4.82
N GLY A 68 -0.40 0.26 -5.31
CA GLY A 68 -0.66 0.18 -6.74
C GLY A 68 -0.80 1.55 -7.42
N ARG A 69 -1.38 2.55 -6.74
CA ARG A 69 -1.41 3.93 -7.25
C ARG A 69 0.00 4.54 -7.34
N TYR A 70 0.84 4.34 -6.33
CA TYR A 70 2.22 4.83 -6.36
C TYR A 70 3.05 4.14 -7.44
N GLU A 71 2.89 2.84 -7.65
CA GLU A 71 3.55 2.11 -8.73
C GLU A 71 3.16 2.63 -10.12
N GLN A 72 1.86 2.89 -10.34
CA GLN A 72 1.38 3.49 -11.58
C GLN A 72 1.95 4.90 -11.80
N GLN A 73 1.95 5.74 -10.76
CA GLN A 73 2.55 7.08 -10.85
C GLN A 73 4.05 7.00 -11.15
N LEU A 74 4.77 6.10 -10.50
CA LEU A 74 6.19 5.88 -10.72
C LEU A 74 6.48 5.48 -12.18
N GLU A 75 5.64 4.62 -12.76
CA GLU A 75 5.79 4.21 -14.16
C GLU A 75 5.54 5.37 -15.14
N VAL A 76 4.57 6.24 -14.85
CA VAL A 76 4.38 7.48 -15.62
C VAL A 76 5.61 8.39 -15.50
N PHE A 77 6.17 8.57 -14.30
CA PHE A 77 7.38 9.36 -14.12
C PHE A 77 8.57 8.79 -14.90
N LYS A 78 8.81 7.47 -14.85
CA LYS A 78 9.89 6.82 -15.62
C LYS A 78 9.74 7.09 -17.12
N ASN A 79 8.53 6.94 -17.67
CA ASN A 79 8.26 7.23 -19.08
C ASN A 79 8.53 8.70 -19.43
N ASN A 80 8.12 9.63 -18.58
CA ASN A 80 8.39 11.06 -18.77
C ASN A 80 9.90 11.36 -18.73
N PHE A 81 10.63 10.78 -17.77
CA PHE A 81 12.09 10.91 -17.71
C PHE A 81 12.78 10.35 -18.95
N PHE A 82 12.32 9.20 -19.46
CA PHE A 82 12.84 8.62 -20.70
C PHE A 82 12.67 9.57 -21.89
N ARG A 83 11.49 10.17 -22.05
CA ARG A 83 11.23 11.16 -23.13
C ARG A 83 12.13 12.39 -23.01
N VAL A 84 12.29 12.95 -21.80
CA VAL A 84 13.19 14.08 -21.55
C VAL A 84 14.65 13.72 -21.87
N ALA A 85 15.09 12.50 -21.50
CA ALA A 85 16.43 12.02 -21.82
C ALA A 85 16.66 11.90 -23.34
N LEU A 86 15.67 11.42 -24.08
CA LEU A 86 15.72 11.38 -25.55
C LEU A 86 15.84 12.79 -26.15
N HIS A 87 15.03 13.74 -25.69
CA HIS A 87 15.11 15.14 -26.17
C HIS A 87 16.49 15.75 -25.93
N LYS A 88 17.06 15.54 -24.73
CA LYS A 88 18.43 15.99 -24.43
C LYS A 88 19.45 15.38 -25.40
N ASN A 89 19.33 14.08 -25.69
CA ASN A 89 20.24 13.39 -26.60
C ASN A 89 20.10 13.89 -28.04
N ILE A 90 18.86 14.09 -28.53
CA ILE A 90 18.61 14.68 -29.86
C ILE A 90 19.28 16.04 -29.96
N LEU A 91 19.04 16.94 -28.98
CA LEU A 91 19.65 18.27 -28.96
C LEU A 91 21.19 18.18 -28.98
N TYR A 92 21.77 17.35 -28.11
CA TYR A 92 23.21 17.18 -28.03
C TYR A 92 23.81 16.71 -29.37
N ARG A 93 23.22 15.67 -29.97
CA ARG A 93 23.71 15.11 -31.25
C ARG A 93 23.55 16.12 -32.39
N THR A 94 22.42 16.82 -32.46
CA THR A 94 22.19 17.86 -33.47
C THR A 94 23.19 19.00 -33.35
N ILE A 95 23.38 19.54 -32.14
CA ILE A 95 24.34 20.63 -31.92
C ILE A 95 25.77 20.18 -32.25
N SER A 96 26.18 18.99 -31.81
CA SER A 96 27.51 18.46 -32.10
C SER A 96 27.73 18.38 -33.62
N LYS A 97 26.72 17.88 -34.35
CA LYS A 97 26.80 17.76 -35.80
C LYS A 97 26.86 19.11 -36.51
N LEU A 98 26.07 20.09 -36.06
CA LEU A 98 26.11 21.44 -36.62
C LEU A 98 27.45 22.14 -36.37
N GLN A 99 28.11 21.87 -35.24
CA GLN A 99 29.45 22.39 -34.96
C GLN A 99 30.53 21.74 -35.84
N GLU A 100 30.38 20.45 -36.18
CA GLU A 100 31.25 19.78 -37.15
C GLU A 100 31.06 20.35 -38.57
N GLU A 101 29.81 20.57 -38.99
CA GLU A 101 29.47 21.06 -40.32
C GLU A 101 29.84 22.54 -40.50
N TRP A 102 29.71 23.37 -39.45
CA TRP A 102 30.01 24.80 -39.45
C TRP A 102 30.96 25.19 -38.30
N PRO A 103 32.26 24.85 -38.41
CA PRO A 103 33.23 25.09 -37.34
C PRO A 103 33.43 26.58 -37.03
N ASP A 104 33.25 27.47 -38.02
CA ASP A 104 33.33 28.92 -37.85
C ASP A 104 32.17 29.48 -36.99
N LYS A 105 31.05 28.76 -36.90
CA LYS A 105 29.88 29.12 -36.08
C LYS A 105 29.89 28.49 -34.69
N LYS A 106 30.88 27.66 -34.37
CA LYS A 106 30.94 26.89 -33.12
C LYS A 106 30.77 27.77 -31.88
N GLU A 107 31.61 28.80 -31.73
CA GLU A 107 31.56 29.71 -30.57
C GLU A 107 30.21 30.43 -30.48
N PHE A 108 29.66 30.87 -31.61
CA PHE A 108 28.33 31.49 -31.64
C PHE A 108 27.22 30.55 -31.15
N ILE A 109 27.27 29.28 -31.55
CA ILE A 109 26.31 28.25 -31.11
C ILE A 109 26.44 28.05 -29.59
N LEU A 110 27.67 27.92 -29.08
CA LEU A 110 27.93 27.73 -27.64
C LEU A 110 27.46 28.93 -26.82
N ASP A 111 27.74 30.15 -27.26
CA ASP A 111 27.27 31.38 -26.63
C ASP A 111 25.74 31.47 -26.59
N LYS A 112 25.06 31.06 -27.67
CA LYS A 112 23.60 31.02 -27.70
C LYS A 112 23.05 30.00 -26.71
N MET A 113 23.66 28.82 -26.63
CA MET A 113 23.28 27.81 -25.64
C MET A 113 23.50 28.29 -24.21
N GLN A 114 24.63 28.96 -23.93
CA GLN A 114 24.93 29.49 -22.61
C GLN A 114 23.89 30.55 -22.19
N ARG A 115 23.53 31.48 -23.08
CA ARG A 115 22.46 32.46 -22.81
C ARG A 115 21.11 31.79 -22.50
N GLN A 116 20.73 30.74 -23.24
CA GLN A 116 19.50 30.00 -22.96
C GLN A 116 19.59 29.22 -21.63
N ARG A 117 20.75 28.64 -21.33
CA ARG A 117 21.00 27.97 -20.04
C ARG A 117 20.83 28.95 -18.88
N ASP A 118 21.37 30.16 -18.99
CA ASP A 118 21.29 31.17 -17.95
C ASP A 118 19.84 31.63 -17.75
N LEU A 119 19.12 31.91 -18.85
CA LEU A 119 17.68 32.23 -18.81
C LEU A 119 16.88 31.12 -18.14
N CYS A 120 17.08 29.86 -18.55
CA CYS A 120 16.38 28.72 -17.96
C CYS A 120 16.76 28.45 -16.50
N ASN A 121 17.86 29.04 -16.00
CA ASN A 121 18.29 28.93 -14.62
C ASN A 121 17.87 30.11 -13.74
N GLN A 122 17.21 31.12 -14.28
CA GLN A 122 16.61 32.19 -13.49
C GLN A 122 15.55 31.61 -12.55
N GLN A 123 15.46 32.20 -11.35
CA GLN A 123 14.68 31.65 -10.25
C GLN A 123 13.18 31.56 -10.58
N ASP A 124 12.64 32.63 -11.17
CA ASP A 124 11.26 32.71 -11.65
C ASP A 124 10.94 31.64 -12.70
N TYR A 125 11.87 31.42 -13.63
CA TYR A 125 11.73 30.41 -14.68
C TYR A 125 11.75 29.00 -14.08
N LYS A 126 12.69 28.71 -13.17
CA LYS A 126 12.75 27.43 -12.44
C LYS A 126 11.48 27.17 -11.65
N GLU A 127 10.98 28.15 -10.91
CA GLU A 127 9.77 28.03 -10.10
C GLU A 127 8.55 27.74 -10.96
N ARG A 128 8.40 28.41 -12.11
CA ARG A 128 7.33 28.13 -13.07
C ARG A 128 7.34 26.67 -13.53
N TRP A 129 8.51 26.14 -13.90
CA TRP A 129 8.64 24.75 -14.32
C TRP A 129 8.43 23.76 -13.17
N TRP A 130 8.96 24.07 -11.98
CA TRP A 130 8.75 23.23 -10.81
C TRP A 130 7.28 23.12 -10.43
N ASN A 131 6.53 24.23 -10.49
CA ASN A 131 5.09 24.24 -10.24
C ASN A 131 4.32 23.43 -11.29
N ALA A 132 4.71 23.50 -12.57
CA ALA A 132 4.13 22.67 -13.63
C ALA A 132 4.37 21.16 -13.39
N ILE A 133 5.59 20.78 -13.01
CA ILE A 133 5.95 19.39 -12.68
C ILE A 133 5.17 18.91 -11.44
N LYS A 134 5.16 19.71 -10.37
CA LYS A 134 4.49 19.36 -9.10
C LYS A 134 2.98 19.19 -9.28
N GLY A 135 2.36 20.00 -10.14
CA GLY A 135 0.95 19.89 -10.48
C GLY A 135 0.60 18.75 -11.44
N ASN A 136 1.60 17.97 -11.90
CA ASN A 136 1.48 17.05 -13.04
C ASN A 136 0.81 17.71 -14.26
N ASN A 137 1.02 19.02 -14.42
CA ASN A 137 0.51 19.85 -15.50
C ASN A 137 1.66 20.17 -16.46
N LEU A 138 2.49 19.17 -16.72
CA LEU A 138 3.33 19.19 -17.90
C LEU A 138 2.34 18.97 -19.04
N ALA A 139 2.00 20.04 -19.75
CA ALA A 139 1.23 19.90 -20.97
C ALA A 139 1.95 18.86 -21.84
N ASP A 140 1.14 17.99 -22.45
CA ASP A 140 1.61 16.85 -23.25
C ASP A 140 2.65 17.30 -24.30
N ASP A 141 2.51 18.54 -24.79
CA ASP A 141 3.41 19.22 -25.72
C ASP A 141 4.89 19.24 -25.31
N TYR A 142 5.22 19.35 -24.02
CA TYR A 142 6.61 19.36 -23.54
C TYR A 142 7.29 17.99 -23.65
N LEU A 143 6.49 16.92 -23.50
CA LEU A 143 6.97 15.54 -23.57
C LEU A 143 7.09 15.06 -25.02
N TYR A 144 6.59 15.80 -25.99
CA TYR A 144 6.77 15.55 -27.42
C TYR A 144 7.88 16.42 -28.00
N PHE A 145 8.49 15.95 -29.08
CA PHE A 145 9.48 16.74 -29.78
C PHE A 145 8.80 18.00 -30.35
N PRO A 146 9.30 19.22 -30.08
CA PRO A 146 8.55 20.45 -30.32
C PRO A 146 8.48 20.86 -31.80
N PHE A 147 9.10 20.09 -32.69
CA PHE A 147 9.11 20.34 -34.13
C PHE A 147 8.35 19.23 -34.86
N PRO A 148 7.62 19.56 -35.95
CA PRO A 148 6.92 18.56 -36.73
C PRO A 148 7.89 17.54 -37.32
N GLU A 149 7.41 16.31 -37.52
CA GLU A 149 8.19 15.26 -38.16
C GLU A 149 8.59 15.69 -39.58
N ARG A 150 9.86 15.46 -39.94
CA ARG A 150 10.40 15.80 -41.26
C ARG A 150 10.99 14.56 -41.90
N LYS A 151 10.67 14.35 -43.18
CA LYS A 151 11.42 13.40 -44.01
C LYS A 151 12.83 13.93 -44.23
N VAL A 152 13.84 13.17 -43.80
CA VAL A 152 15.23 13.47 -44.10
C VAL A 152 15.38 13.38 -45.61
N LYS A 153 15.83 14.47 -46.25
CA LYS A 153 16.28 14.39 -47.64
C LYS A 153 17.62 13.66 -47.60
N ASN A 154 17.67 12.46 -48.16
CA ASN A 154 18.94 11.81 -48.41
C ASN A 154 19.69 12.68 -49.42
N ASN A 155 20.68 13.43 -48.94
CA ASN A 155 21.68 14.00 -49.83
C ASN A 155 22.59 12.83 -50.20
N VAL A 156 22.44 12.35 -51.44
CA VAL A 156 23.48 11.59 -52.15
C VAL A 156 24.68 12.51 -52.36
#